data_AF-A0A4C1UZW3-F1
#
_entry.id   AF-A0A4C1UZW3-F1
#
_cell.length_a   1.000
_cell.length_b   1.000
_cell.length_c   1.000
_cell.angle_alpha   90.00
_cell.angle_beta   90.00
_cell.angle_gamma   90.00
#
_symmetry.space_group_name_H-M   'P 1'
#
loop_
_entity.id
_entity.type
_entity.pdbx_description
1 polymer ?
#
loop_
_entity_poly.entity_id
_entity_poly.type
_entity_poly.pdbx_seq_one_letter_code
_entity_poly.pdbx_strand_id
1 'polypeptide(L)'
;MAPIFFAYERTPIGLKKVHMSLDVFETYLSRLGRRWAADDHITIADFPLINSTMTLEAIGFDFSQYKKVSKWYTDFKETYPELWKISKDAMKEIQHFAANPPDLSKLNHPIHPIRDVKKND
;
A
#
# COMPACT_ATOMS: atom_id res chain seq x y z
N MET A 1 14.08 7.73 5.44
CA MET A 1 12.90 8.62 5.49
C MET A 1 11.83 8.02 4.59
N ALA A 2 10.59 7.85 5.05
CA ALA A 2 9.57 7.14 4.28
C ALA A 2 8.95 8.05 3.19
N PRO A 3 8.63 7.53 1.99
CA PRO A 3 8.06 8.34 0.89
C PRO A 3 6.79 9.12 1.27
N ILE A 4 5.98 8.60 2.18
CA ILE A 4 4.73 9.23 2.66
C ILE A 4 4.94 10.58 3.37
N PHE A 5 6.17 10.86 3.82
CA PHE A 5 6.51 12.13 4.48
C PHE A 5 6.62 13.29 3.49
N PHE A 6 6.88 13.02 2.21
CA PHE A 6 7.06 14.04 1.19
C PHE A 6 5.73 14.47 0.56
N ALA A 7 5.69 15.69 0.03
CA ALA A 7 4.52 16.30 -0.58
C ALA A 7 4.36 15.92 -2.06
N TYR A 8 4.49 14.63 -2.37
CA TYR A 8 4.26 14.17 -3.74
C TYR A 8 2.83 14.48 -4.17
N GLU A 9 2.67 15.06 -5.35
CA GLU A 9 1.37 15.38 -5.91
C GLU A 9 0.58 14.10 -6.22
N ARG A 10 -0.69 14.07 -5.82
CA ARG A 10 -1.64 13.02 -6.19
C ARG A 10 -2.22 13.34 -7.57
N THR A 11 -1.65 12.74 -8.61
CA THR A 11 -2.01 13.04 -10.00
C THR A 11 -2.97 12.00 -10.59
N PRO A 12 -3.79 12.37 -11.60
CA PRO A 12 -4.64 11.42 -12.33
C PRO A 12 -3.84 10.26 -12.95
N ILE A 13 -2.64 10.55 -13.47
CA ILE A 13 -1.76 9.52 -14.04
C ILE A 13 -1.23 8.55 -12.97
N GLY A 14 -0.93 9.05 -11.76
CA GLY A 14 -0.54 8.21 -10.62
C GLY A 14 -1.66 7.25 -10.23
N LEU A 15 -2.89 7.77 -10.11
CA LEU A 15 -4.08 6.95 -9.84
C LEU A 15 -4.30 5.90 -10.94
N LYS A 16 -4.17 6.28 -12.22
CA LYS A 16 -4.29 5.34 -13.34
C LYS A 16 -3.27 4.20 -13.25
N LYS A 17 -2.02 4.49 -12.85
CA LYS A 17 -0.98 3.47 -12.66
C LYS A 17 -1.30 2.51 -11.51
N VAL A 18 -1.87 3.00 -10.40
CA VAL A 18 -2.35 2.12 -9.30
C VAL A 18 -3.39 1.13 -9.83
N HIS A 19 -4.39 1.62 -10.57
CA HIS A 19 -5.41 0.77 -11.17
C HIS A 19 -4.84 -0.22 -12.20
N MET A 20 -3.87 0.19 -13.02
CA MET A 20 -3.20 -0.71 -13.96
C MET A 20 -2.43 -1.83 -13.24
N SER A 21 -1.73 -1.52 -12.16
CA SER A 21 -1.01 -2.53 -11.37
C SER A 21 -1.98 -3.54 -10.74
N LEU A 22 -3.09 -3.07 -10.18
CA LEU A 22 -4.12 -3.95 -9.61
C LEU A 22 -4.79 -4.81 -10.68
N ASP A 23 -5.05 -4.27 -11.87
CA ASP A 23 -5.62 -4.99 -13.01
C ASP A 23 -4.71 -6.11 -13.53
N VAL A 24 -3.40 -5.82 -13.64
CA VAL A 24 -2.39 -6.82 -13.99
C VAL A 24 -2.32 -7.92 -12.92
N PHE A 25 -2.34 -7.56 -11.64
CA PHE A 25 -2.28 -8.55 -10.57
C PHE A 25 -3.55 -9.40 -10.48
N GLU A 26 -4.74 -8.80 -10.61
CA GLU A 26 -6.02 -9.50 -10.74
C GLU A 26 -5.98 -10.49 -11.92
N THR A 27 -5.43 -10.06 -13.05
CA THR A 27 -5.24 -10.92 -14.24
C THR A 27 -4.31 -12.10 -13.94
N TYR A 28 -3.19 -11.88 -13.24
CA TYR A 28 -2.29 -12.98 -12.87
C TYR A 28 -2.97 -13.98 -11.95
N LEU A 29 -3.64 -13.53 -10.88
CA LEU A 29 -4.39 -14.42 -9.98
C LEU A 29 -5.47 -15.19 -10.73
N SER A 30 -6.19 -14.54 -11.65
CA SER A 30 -7.22 -15.19 -12.45
C SER A 30 -6.66 -16.24 -13.41
N ARG A 31 -5.53 -15.97 -14.07
CA ARG A 31 -4.93 -16.89 -15.06
C ARG A 31 -4.19 -18.04 -14.40
N LEU A 32 -3.49 -17.75 -13.31
CA LEU A 32 -2.76 -18.75 -12.54
C LEU A 32 -3.74 -19.73 -11.87
N GLY A 33 -4.89 -19.22 -11.41
CA GLY A 33 -5.96 -20.05 -10.83
C GLY A 33 -5.60 -20.68 -9.48
N ARG A 34 -4.52 -20.21 -8.85
CA ARG A 34 -4.02 -20.69 -7.57
C ARG A 34 -4.54 -19.85 -6.41
N ARG A 35 -4.45 -20.40 -5.21
CA ARG A 35 -4.90 -19.70 -3.99
C ARG A 35 -4.02 -18.49 -3.63
N TRP A 36 -2.70 -18.61 -3.78
CA TRP A 36 -1.74 -17.57 -3.43
C TRP A 36 -1.06 -17.00 -4.68
N ALA A 37 -0.20 -16.00 -4.50
CA ALA A 37 0.33 -15.20 -5.61
C ALA A 37 1.13 -16.01 -6.64
N ALA A 38 1.68 -17.17 -6.24
CA ALA A 38 2.49 -18.02 -7.11
C ALA A 38 2.12 -19.52 -7.09
N ASP A 39 1.42 -20.02 -6.06
CA ASP A 39 1.08 -21.44 -5.91
C ASP A 39 -0.17 -21.63 -5.02
N ASP A 40 -0.60 -22.88 -4.80
CA ASP A 40 -1.72 -23.23 -3.91
C ASP A 40 -1.35 -23.16 -2.42
N HIS A 41 -0.06 -23.10 -2.10
CA HIS A 41 0.46 -22.75 -0.78
C HIS A 41 1.14 -21.38 -0.79
N ILE A 42 1.23 -20.75 0.39
CA ILE A 42 1.92 -19.46 0.53
C ILE A 42 3.38 -19.56 0.10
N THR A 43 3.91 -18.49 -0.51
CA THR A 43 5.32 -18.39 -0.91
C THR A 43 5.90 -17.04 -0.48
N ILE A 44 7.21 -16.87 -0.67
CA ILE A 44 7.86 -15.57 -0.44
C ILE A 44 7.34 -14.45 -1.37
N ALA A 45 6.65 -14.79 -2.47
CA ALA A 45 6.05 -13.81 -3.37
C ALA A 45 4.85 -13.08 -2.74
N ASP A 46 4.14 -13.73 -1.80
CA ASP A 46 2.96 -13.14 -1.16
C ASP A 46 3.33 -11.96 -0.26
N PHE A 47 4.42 -12.07 0.51
CA PHE A 47 4.79 -11.04 1.49
C PHE A 47 4.99 -9.63 0.90
N PRO A 48 5.79 -9.42 -0.16
CA PRO A 48 5.94 -8.09 -0.75
C PRO A 48 4.63 -7.57 -1.36
N LEU A 49 3.83 -8.45 -1.96
CA LEU A 49 2.54 -8.06 -2.55
C LEU A 49 1.51 -7.69 -1.47
N ILE A 50 1.46 -8.44 -0.36
CA ILE A 50 0.58 -8.18 0.79
C ILE A 50 0.93 -6.82 1.38
N ASN A 51 2.22 -6.56 1.62
CA ASN A 51 2.65 -5.30 2.21
C ASN A 51 2.42 -4.12 1.25
N SER A 52 2.58 -4.32 -0.07
CA SER A 52 2.23 -3.31 -1.07
C SER A 52 0.73 -3.00 -1.06
N THR A 53 -0.12 -4.02 -1.05
CA THR A 53 -1.59 -3.88 -0.99
C THR A 53 -2.04 -3.27 0.34
N MET A 54 -1.36 -3.59 1.44
CA MET A 54 -1.60 -2.97 2.75
C MET A 54 -1.43 -1.46 2.74
N THR A 55 -0.47 -0.92 1.97
CA THR A 55 -0.33 0.55 1.85
C THR A 55 -1.57 1.22 1.25
N LEU A 56 -2.34 0.51 0.40
CA LEU A 56 -3.61 0.99 -0.15
C LEU A 56 -4.70 1.02 0.93
N GLU A 57 -4.81 -0.05 1.72
CA GLU A 57 -5.73 -0.08 2.87
C GLU A 57 -5.39 1.01 3.90
N ALA A 58 -4.09 1.23 4.16
CA ALA A 58 -3.62 2.23 5.11
C ALA A 58 -4.11 3.64 4.79
N ILE A 59 -4.32 3.98 3.52
CA ILE A 59 -4.82 5.28 3.07
C ILE A 59 -6.33 5.28 2.73
N GLY A 60 -7.03 4.18 3.02
CA GLY A 60 -8.46 4.03 2.73
C GLY A 60 -8.80 3.89 1.25
N PHE A 61 -7.86 3.42 0.42
CA PHE A 61 -8.12 3.17 -1.01
C PHE A 61 -8.98 1.92 -1.18
N ASP A 62 -10.14 2.07 -1.83
CA ASP A 62 -11.03 0.95 -2.13
C ASP A 62 -10.57 0.19 -3.39
N PHE A 63 -10.08 -1.03 -3.18
CA PHE A 63 -9.72 -1.97 -4.24
C PHE A 63 -10.71 -3.15 -4.34
N SER A 64 -11.90 -3.05 -3.72
CA SER A 64 -12.93 -4.11 -3.70
C SER A 64 -13.45 -4.52 -5.08
N GLN A 65 -13.25 -3.69 -6.12
CA GLN A 65 -13.56 -4.03 -7.51
C GLN A 65 -12.67 -5.17 -8.04
N TYR A 66 -11.44 -5.31 -7.52
CA TYR A 66 -10.50 -6.39 -7.85
C TYR A 66 -10.79 -7.58 -6.94
N LYS A 67 -11.67 -8.48 -7.37
CA LYS A 67 -12.28 -9.51 -6.52
C LYS A 67 -11.28 -10.57 -6.07
N LYS A 68 -10.38 -11.00 -6.96
CA LYS A 68 -9.35 -12.00 -6.64
C LYS A 68 -8.29 -11.40 -5.72
N VAL A 69 -7.83 -10.18 -5.99
CA VAL A 69 -6.90 -9.46 -5.10
C VAL A 69 -7.53 -9.25 -3.73
N SER A 70 -8.78 -8.77 -3.67
CA SER A 70 -9.48 -8.55 -2.40
C SER A 70 -9.64 -9.84 -1.60
N LYS A 71 -10.01 -10.94 -2.27
CA LYS A 71 -10.11 -12.26 -1.63
C LYS A 71 -8.75 -12.76 -1.14
N TRP A 72 -7.73 -12.76 -1.98
CA TRP A 72 -6.37 -13.19 -1.63
C TRP A 72 -5.84 -12.41 -0.42
N TYR A 73 -6.07 -11.10 -0.40
CA TYR A 73 -5.64 -10.23 0.68
C TYR A 73 -6.36 -10.54 2.00
N THR A 74 -7.68 -10.72 1.98
CA THR A 74 -8.46 -11.10 3.17
C THR A 74 -8.11 -12.50 3.66
N ASP A 75 -8.01 -13.47 2.74
CA ASP A 75 -7.65 -14.86 3.06
C ASP A 75 -6.28 -14.90 3.76
N PHE A 76 -5.32 -14.05 3.39
CA PHE A 76 -4.02 -13.95 4.08
C PHE A 76 -4.18 -13.53 5.54
N LYS A 77 -4.99 -12.49 5.81
CA LYS A 77 -5.22 -11.99 7.17
C LYS A 77 -5.84 -13.05 8.08
N GLU A 78 -6.77 -13.82 7.54
CA GLU A 78 -7.51 -14.87 8.26
C GLU A 78 -6.67 -16.13 8.45
N THR A 79 -5.93 -16.54 7.40
CA THR A 79 -5.15 -17.80 7.42
C THR A 79 -3.84 -17.64 8.20
N TYR A 80 -3.21 -16.47 8.13
CA TYR A 80 -1.90 -16.21 8.74
C TYR A 80 -1.92 -14.98 9.66
N PRO A 81 -2.74 -14.97 10.74
CA PRO A 81 -2.93 -13.80 11.59
C PRO A 81 -1.63 -13.33 12.27
N GLU A 82 -0.73 -14.25 12.62
CA GLU A 82 0.57 -13.91 13.23
C GLU A 82 1.51 -13.18 12.25
N LEU A 83 1.52 -13.58 10.97
CA LEU A 83 2.28 -12.87 9.94
C LEU A 83 1.62 -11.53 9.60
N TRP A 84 0.28 -11.51 9.50
CA TRP A 84 -0.49 -10.29 9.27
C TRP A 84 -0.29 -9.25 10.38
N LYS A 85 -0.09 -9.66 11.63
CA LYS A 85 0.15 -8.75 12.76
C LYS A 85 1.31 -7.79 12.49
N ILE A 86 2.39 -8.27 11.87
CA ILE A 86 3.55 -7.44 11.50
C ILE A 86 3.13 -6.33 10.53
N SER A 87 2.41 -6.69 9.47
CA SER A 87 1.90 -5.74 8.48
C SER A 87 0.87 -4.78 9.09
N LYS A 88 0.01 -5.27 9.98
CA LYS A 88 -1.02 -4.47 10.67
C LYS A 88 -0.40 -3.41 11.59
N ASP A 89 0.70 -3.74 12.28
CA ASP A 89 1.39 -2.77 13.13
C ASP A 89 2.07 -1.67 12.30
N ALA A 90 2.74 -2.04 11.19
CA ALA A 90 3.24 -1.06 10.23
C ALA A 90 2.11 -0.22 9.58
N MET A 91 0.95 -0.82 9.30
CA MET A 91 -0.22 -0.13 8.76
C MET A 91 -0.69 1.00 9.68
N LYS A 92 -0.69 0.79 11.00
CA LYS A 92 -1.05 1.81 11.99
C LYS A 92 -0.07 2.99 11.96
N GLU A 93 1.22 2.73 11.80
CA GLU A 93 2.22 3.80 11.66
C GLU A 93 1.99 4.60 10.37
N ILE A 94 1.75 3.91 9.24
CA ILE A 94 1.45 4.57 7.96
C ILE A 94 0.19 5.43 8.08
N GLN A 95 -0.87 4.92 8.72
CA GLN A 95 -2.09 5.67 9.02
C GLN A 95 -1.79 6.91 9.88
N HIS A 96 -0.98 6.74 10.93
CA HIS A 96 -0.57 7.85 11.79
C HIS A 96 0.20 8.92 11.00
N PHE A 97 1.18 8.54 10.18
CA PHE A 97 1.95 9.48 9.38
C PHE A 97 1.13 10.14 8.26
N ALA A 98 0.17 9.43 7.68
CA ALA A 98 -0.76 9.98 6.70
C ALA A 98 -1.62 11.10 7.30
N ALA A 99 -2.09 10.89 8.54
CA ALA A 99 -2.89 11.85 9.28
C ALA A 99 -2.04 12.96 9.94
N ASN A 100 -0.80 12.64 10.33
CA ASN A 100 0.12 13.53 11.05
C ASN A 100 1.50 13.54 10.35
N PRO A 101 1.63 14.21 9.20
CA PRO A 101 2.90 14.23 8.50
C PRO A 101 3.96 14.98 9.32
N PRO A 102 5.22 14.49 9.36
CA PRO A 102 6.28 15.14 10.13
C PRO A 102 6.66 16.50 9.55
N ASP A 103 7.12 17.41 10.41
CA ASP A 103 7.72 18.68 9.98
C ASP A 103 9.07 18.42 9.29
N LEU A 104 9.13 18.69 8.00
CA LEU A 104 10.33 18.60 7.18
C LEU A 104 10.88 19.97 6.76
N SER A 105 10.45 21.07 7.39
CA SER A 105 10.86 22.44 7.04
C SER A 105 12.38 22.68 7.06
N LYS A 106 13.11 21.90 7.88
CA LYS A 106 14.57 21.96 7.98
C LYS A 106 15.30 21.05 7.00
N LEU A 107 14.58 20.20 6.26
CA LEU A 107 15.17 19.28 5.31
C LEU A 107 15.30 19.93 3.93
N ASN A 108 16.54 20.11 3.47
CA ASN A 108 16.83 20.50 2.10
C ASN A 108 17.15 19.24 1.25
N HIS A 109 16.14 18.69 0.57
CA HIS A 109 16.30 17.48 -0.26
C HIS A 109 16.28 17.81 -1.76
N PRO A 110 17.22 17.30 -2.58
CA PRO A 110 17.38 17.74 -3.96
C PRO A 110 16.23 17.34 -4.90
N ILE A 111 15.44 16.32 -4.56
CA ILE A 111 14.44 15.72 -5.47
C ILE A 111 13.10 15.37 -4.81
N HIS A 112 12.92 15.65 -3.52
CA HIS A 112 11.69 15.26 -2.81
C HIS A 112 10.97 16.51 -2.31
N PRO A 113 9.71 16.74 -2.72
CA PRO A 113 8.97 17.93 -2.32
C PRO A 113 8.65 17.88 -0.82
N ILE A 114 8.76 19.02 -0.15
CA ILE A 114 8.38 19.21 1.26
C ILE A 114 7.06 19.99 1.32
N ARG A 115 6.25 19.76 2.36
CA ARG A 115 5.01 20.54 2.56
C ARG A 115 5.38 21.94 3.04
N ASP A 116 4.76 22.97 2.46
CA ASP A 116 4.85 24.32 3.00
C ASP A 116 4.17 24.36 4.38
N VAL A 117 4.95 24.59 5.44
CA VAL A 117 4.40 24.85 6.76
C VAL A 117 3.85 26.27 6.72
N LYS A 118 2.55 26.44 6.45
CA LYS A 118 1.88 27.70 6.78
C LYS A 118 2.04 27.90 8.28
N LYS A 119 2.89 28.85 8.68
CA LYS A 119 2.82 29.41 10.03
C LYS A 119 1.40 29.98 10.16
N ASN A 120 0.60 29.41 11.05
CA ASN A 120 -0.60 30.11 11.49
C ASN A 120 -0.07 31.31 12.27
N ASP A 121 -0.18 32.50 11.68
CA ASP A 121 -0.01 33.78 12.36
C ASP A 121 -1.13 33.99 13.39
#